data_AF-A0AAD1VTZ1-F1
#
_entry.id   AF-A0AAD1VTZ1-F1
#
_cell.length_a   1.000
_cell.length_b   1.000
_cell.length_c   1.000
_cell.angle_alpha   90.00
_cell.angle_beta   90.00
_cell.angle_gamma   90.00
#
_symmetry.space_group_name_H-M   'P 1'
#
loop_
_entity.id
_entity.type
_entity.pdbx_description
1 polymer ?
#
loop_
_entity_poly.entity_id
_entity_poly.type
_entity_poly.pdbx_seq_one_letter_code
_entity_poly.pdbx_strand_id
1 'polypeptide(L)'
;MSLILVVLVELYFQTSTQIIQIIWRLGTEILLNHPKSSVDELNLFHERMKNIGVKNFLQISLEQAFYLLCNGQIEDASRVLMVAESWRFGTFSASQNKFFKLIQAYRALLDYRAWLDKKASVTEGDSDFASHSSTAQEIFGLYKQATTSFQEILRFPGVWDPFVQCYVDLLESSGEKHKVEELLKEYAYNNKNPANPNAHVYLYEFLKRNEATSEKLINVLKILHSLVPSHRLMLEFSQLLAESDCEKHHKLAVQVAFDLLDFSSWKKDVNAWKCLERRLMNALIRNHKAWVMDEWGSRKAWWPAYHFSKCHAREECEHNEPLALRKGMVAGILLGRAHHYFSAFCILGSKIQTKSIQNMKTFVNTYSCANPD
;
A
#
# COMPACT_ATOMS: atom_id res chain seq x y z
N MET A 1 53.60 4.89 15.32
CA MET A 1 52.81 4.12 16.31
C MET A 1 51.35 4.58 16.44
N SER A 2 50.98 5.84 16.13
CA SER A 2 49.59 6.30 16.33
C SER A 2 48.53 5.78 15.35
N LEU A 3 48.86 5.47 14.08
CA LEU A 3 47.85 4.99 13.12
C LEU A 3 47.40 3.55 13.37
N ILE A 4 48.30 2.68 13.82
CA ILE A 4 47.99 1.26 14.09
C ILE A 4 47.11 1.13 15.33
N LEU A 5 47.32 1.97 16.35
CA LEU A 5 46.49 2.01 17.55
C LEU A 5 45.07 2.53 17.24
N VAL A 6 44.93 3.51 16.36
CA VAL A 6 43.62 4.01 15.92
C VAL A 6 42.86 2.94 15.15
N VAL A 7 43.51 2.26 14.20
CA VAL A 7 42.89 1.19 13.40
C VAL A 7 42.53 -0.04 14.27
N LEU A 8 43.37 -0.41 15.24
CA LEU A 8 43.06 -1.50 16.17
C LEU A 8 41.95 -1.14 17.16
N VAL A 9 41.88 0.11 17.62
CA VAL A 9 40.77 0.61 18.43
C VAL A 9 39.49 0.66 17.61
N GLU A 10 39.53 1.08 16.35
CA GLU A 10 38.37 1.08 15.45
C GLU A 10 37.88 -0.34 15.13
N LEU A 11 38.79 -1.28 14.85
CA LEU A 11 38.46 -2.69 14.63
C LEU A 11 37.90 -3.36 15.90
N TYR A 12 38.45 -3.06 17.08
CA TYR A 12 37.95 -3.52 18.38
C TYR A 12 36.57 -2.93 18.70
N PHE A 13 36.35 -1.65 18.42
CA PHE A 13 35.04 -1.00 18.59
C PHE A 13 34.00 -1.52 17.59
N GLN A 14 34.37 -1.79 16.34
CA GLN A 14 33.46 -2.35 15.33
C GLN A 14 33.04 -3.78 15.70
N THR A 15 33.98 -4.64 16.09
CA THR A 15 33.67 -5.99 16.57
C THR A 15 32.88 -5.98 17.88
N SER A 16 33.22 -5.09 18.82
CA SER A 16 32.46 -4.90 20.07
C SER A 16 31.02 -4.42 19.83
N THR A 17 30.80 -3.50 18.89
CA THR A 17 29.44 -2.99 18.59
C THR A 17 28.54 -4.09 18.01
N GLN A 18 29.08 -4.95 17.13
CA GLN A 18 28.34 -6.09 16.58
C GLN A 18 28.04 -7.15 17.64
N ILE A 19 29.01 -7.45 18.52
CA ILE A 19 28.81 -8.40 19.63
C ILE A 19 27.69 -7.91 20.56
N ILE A 20 27.69 -6.63 20.94
CA ILE A 20 26.63 -6.06 21.77
C ILE A 20 25.27 -6.17 21.05
N GLN A 21 25.22 -5.93 19.74
CA GLN A 21 23.99 -6.12 18.95
C GLN A 21 23.47 -7.55 18.96
N ILE A 22 24.37 -8.54 18.83
CA ILE A 22 24.00 -9.95 18.89
C ILE A 22 23.48 -10.30 20.29
N ILE A 23 24.16 -9.86 21.34
CA ILE A 23 23.77 -10.15 22.73
C ILE A 23 22.38 -9.61 23.05
N TRP A 24 22.11 -8.34 22.77
CA TRP A 24 20.81 -7.77 23.14
C TRP A 24 19.67 -8.36 22.29
N ARG A 25 19.88 -8.57 20.99
CA ARG A 25 18.85 -9.18 20.11
C ARG A 25 18.54 -10.62 20.48
N LEU A 26 19.58 -11.44 20.67
CA LEU A 26 19.40 -12.85 21.05
C LEU A 26 18.80 -12.95 22.45
N GLY A 27 19.25 -12.12 23.39
CA GLY A 27 18.69 -12.07 24.73
C GLY A 27 17.21 -11.67 24.73
N THR A 28 16.83 -10.67 23.95
CA THR A 28 15.42 -10.29 23.79
C THR A 28 14.60 -11.42 23.18
N GLU A 29 15.09 -12.08 22.12
CA GLU A 29 14.37 -13.21 21.51
C GLU A 29 14.18 -14.38 22.48
N ILE A 30 15.21 -14.71 23.27
CA ILE A 30 15.12 -15.77 24.29
C ILE A 30 14.05 -15.40 25.32
N LEU A 31 14.06 -14.17 25.84
CA LEU A 31 13.09 -13.74 26.85
C LEU A 31 11.66 -13.69 26.29
N LEU A 32 11.46 -13.16 25.07
CA LEU A 32 10.15 -13.13 24.41
C LEU A 32 9.52 -14.53 24.26
N ASN A 33 10.33 -15.55 24.04
CA ASN A 33 9.85 -16.92 23.82
C ASN A 33 9.92 -17.81 25.07
N HIS A 34 10.46 -17.31 26.19
CA HIS A 34 10.63 -18.14 27.38
C HIS A 34 9.31 -18.20 28.19
N PRO A 35 8.78 -19.41 28.50
CA PRO A 35 7.47 -19.57 29.13
C PRO A 35 7.30 -18.92 30.50
N LYS A 36 8.41 -18.59 31.18
CA LYS A 36 8.41 -17.94 32.49
C LYS A 36 8.83 -16.47 32.43
N SER A 37 9.14 -15.94 31.25
CA SER A 37 9.56 -14.54 31.16
C SER A 37 8.40 -13.63 31.50
N SER A 38 8.65 -12.67 32.39
CA SER A 38 7.70 -11.59 32.67
C SER A 38 8.04 -10.33 31.88
N VAL A 39 7.08 -9.41 31.82
CA VAL A 39 7.27 -8.06 31.27
C VAL A 39 8.36 -7.30 32.02
N ASP A 40 8.43 -7.46 33.35
CA ASP A 40 9.42 -6.82 34.21
C ASP A 40 10.84 -7.33 33.96
N GLU A 41 11.01 -8.64 33.75
CA GLU A 41 12.31 -9.25 33.44
C GLU A 41 12.87 -8.74 32.11
N LEU A 42 12.00 -8.63 31.10
CA LEU A 42 12.38 -8.14 29.78
C LEU A 42 12.68 -6.63 29.81
N ASN A 43 11.89 -5.84 30.53
CA ASN A 43 12.17 -4.42 30.78
C ASN A 43 13.52 -4.22 31.49
N LEU A 44 13.79 -5.00 32.54
CA LEU A 44 15.06 -4.95 33.26
C LEU A 44 16.24 -5.31 32.34
N PHE A 45 16.07 -6.29 31.47
CA PHE A 45 17.07 -6.65 30.47
C PHE A 45 17.34 -5.49 29.50
N HIS A 46 16.29 -4.87 28.94
CA HIS A 46 16.45 -3.70 28.06
C HIS A 46 17.14 -2.53 28.76
N GLU A 47 16.77 -2.20 30.00
CA GLU A 47 17.43 -1.13 30.76
C GLU A 47 18.92 -1.40 30.99
N ARG A 48 19.31 -2.66 31.23
CA ARG A 48 20.74 -3.03 31.30
C ARG A 48 21.42 -2.87 29.95
N MET A 49 20.80 -3.34 28.88
CA MET A 49 21.40 -3.30 27.54
C MET A 49 21.55 -1.87 26.98
N LYS A 50 20.61 -0.97 27.29
CA LYS A 50 20.70 0.46 26.95
C LYS A 50 21.98 1.12 27.48
N ASN A 51 22.45 0.70 28.65
CA ASN A 51 23.63 1.25 29.33
C ASN A 51 24.95 0.64 28.86
N ILE A 52 24.93 -0.54 28.21
CA ILE A 52 26.14 -1.24 27.74
C ILE A 52 26.59 -0.72 26.37
N GLY A 53 25.67 -0.24 25.53
CA GLY A 53 25.98 0.22 24.17
C GLY A 53 25.30 1.53 23.83
N VAL A 54 25.96 2.66 24.12
CA VAL A 54 25.51 4.04 23.83
C VAL A 54 24.99 4.17 22.38
N LYS A 55 25.64 3.50 21.41
CA LYS A 55 25.23 3.55 20.00
C LYS A 55 23.87 2.88 19.70
N ASN A 56 23.46 1.88 20.49
CA ASN A 56 22.24 1.10 20.30
C ASN A 56 21.07 1.61 21.16
N PHE A 57 21.30 2.62 22.01
CA PHE A 57 20.33 3.12 22.97
C PHE A 57 18.95 3.43 22.34
N LEU A 58 18.93 4.16 21.22
CA LEU A 58 17.69 4.54 20.53
C LEU A 58 16.95 3.33 19.96
N GLN A 59 17.69 2.36 19.42
CA GLN A 59 17.11 1.14 18.86
C GLN A 59 16.51 0.25 19.94
N ILE A 60 17.23 0.03 21.04
CA ILE A 60 16.75 -0.77 22.19
C ILE A 60 15.54 -0.08 22.83
N SER A 61 15.55 1.25 22.96
CA SER A 61 14.41 2.01 23.47
C SER A 61 13.18 1.88 22.59
N LEU A 62 13.35 1.85 21.26
CA LEU A 62 12.25 1.59 20.33
C LEU A 62 11.64 0.21 20.55
N GLU A 63 12.49 -0.81 20.63
CA GLU A 63 12.04 -2.19 20.79
C GLU A 63 11.31 -2.41 22.11
N GLN A 64 11.84 -1.83 23.20
CA GLN A 64 11.16 -1.85 24.49
C GLN A 64 9.81 -1.13 24.42
N ALA A 65 9.74 0.05 23.80
CA ALA A 65 8.49 0.77 23.66
C ALA A 65 7.45 -0.07 22.89
N PHE A 66 7.84 -0.74 21.81
CA PHE A 66 6.93 -1.64 21.10
C PHE A 66 6.45 -2.80 21.95
N TYR A 67 7.36 -3.44 22.69
CA TYR A 67 7.00 -4.53 23.59
C TYR A 67 5.97 -4.08 24.64
N LEU A 68 6.20 -2.92 25.27
CA LEU A 68 5.27 -2.32 26.22
C LEU A 68 3.91 -2.06 25.59
N LEU A 69 3.87 -1.50 24.36
CA LEU A 69 2.63 -1.29 23.61
C LEU A 69 1.88 -2.59 23.32
N CYS A 70 2.58 -3.65 22.91
CA CYS A 70 1.98 -4.97 22.68
C CYS A 70 1.36 -5.58 23.95
N ASN A 71 1.84 -5.19 25.13
CA ASN A 71 1.30 -5.62 26.42
C ASN A 71 0.30 -4.63 27.03
N GLY A 72 -0.11 -3.59 26.29
CA GLY A 72 -1.08 -2.59 26.75
C GLY A 72 -0.52 -1.57 27.75
N GLN A 73 0.79 -1.52 27.97
CA GLN A 73 1.44 -0.57 28.89
C GLN A 73 1.81 0.74 28.15
N ILE A 74 0.79 1.54 27.81
CA ILE A 74 0.92 2.72 26.95
C ILE A 74 1.73 3.83 27.63
N GLU A 75 1.48 4.08 28.92
CA GLU A 75 2.13 5.14 29.70
C GLU A 75 3.64 4.88 29.84
N ASP A 76 4.02 3.63 30.08
CA ASP A 76 5.43 3.25 30.20
C ASP A 76 6.13 3.29 28.85
N ALA A 77 5.46 2.86 27.77
CA ALA A 77 5.98 3.03 26.42
C ALA A 77 6.22 4.52 26.09
N SER A 78 5.28 5.39 26.44
CA SER A 78 5.39 6.85 26.27
C SER A 78 6.60 7.40 27.02
N ARG A 79 6.78 6.98 28.28
CA ARG A 79 7.93 7.38 29.11
C ARG A 79 9.26 6.96 28.49
N VAL A 80 9.36 5.73 27.99
CA VAL A 80 10.56 5.21 27.31
C VAL A 80 10.89 6.05 26.08
N LEU A 81 9.90 6.36 25.24
CA LEU A 81 10.10 7.19 24.04
C LEU A 81 10.51 8.63 24.38
N MET A 82 9.92 9.23 25.42
CA MET A 82 10.27 10.58 25.89
C MET A 82 11.73 10.65 26.37
N VAL A 83 12.16 9.66 27.16
CA VAL A 83 13.58 9.56 27.58
C VAL A 83 14.47 9.37 26.37
N ALA A 84 14.06 8.54 25.40
CA ALA A 84 14.85 8.28 24.20
C ALA A 84 15.02 9.52 23.31
N GLU A 85 13.99 10.36 23.18
CA GLU A 85 14.03 11.60 22.39
C GLU A 85 14.90 12.68 23.06
N SER A 86 14.93 12.74 24.38
CA SER A 86 15.77 13.68 25.14
C SER A 86 17.25 13.30 25.16
N TRP A 87 17.62 12.17 24.55
CA TRP A 87 18.99 11.68 24.51
C TRP A 87 19.90 12.60 23.66
N ARG A 88 21.06 12.98 24.21
CA ARG A 88 21.99 13.98 23.64
C ARG A 88 23.47 13.54 23.70
N PHE A 89 23.78 12.28 23.36
CA PHE A 89 25.16 11.80 23.39
C PHE A 89 25.83 11.76 22.00
N GLY A 90 26.90 12.54 21.85
CA GLY A 90 27.83 12.49 20.72
C GLY A 90 27.28 13.02 19.39
N THR A 91 28.02 12.76 18.31
CA THR A 91 27.59 13.08 16.94
C THR A 91 26.64 11.99 16.42
N PHE A 92 25.43 12.37 16.00
CA PHE A 92 24.47 11.43 15.42
C PHE A 92 24.98 10.86 14.09
N SER A 93 25.16 9.55 14.04
CA SER A 93 25.31 8.86 12.76
C SER A 93 23.99 8.90 11.96
N ALA A 94 24.08 8.72 10.64
CA ALA A 94 22.92 8.70 9.76
C ALA A 94 21.89 7.61 10.16
N SER A 95 22.34 6.46 10.68
CA SER A 95 21.45 5.40 11.18
C SER A 95 20.76 5.78 12.49
N GLN A 96 21.47 6.41 13.43
CA GLN A 96 20.87 6.92 14.66
C GLN A 96 19.83 8.01 14.39
N ASN A 97 20.05 8.85 13.38
CA ASN A 97 19.06 9.86 12.99
C ASN A 97 17.76 9.19 12.50
N LYS A 98 17.82 8.06 11.78
CA LYS A 98 16.62 7.31 11.38
C LYS A 98 15.83 6.80 12.59
N PHE A 99 16.51 6.17 13.56
CA PHE A 99 15.86 5.72 14.79
C PHE A 99 15.30 6.88 15.61
N PHE A 100 16.02 8.00 15.68
CA PHE A 100 15.54 9.21 16.31
C PHE A 100 14.23 9.70 15.66
N LYS A 101 14.16 9.79 14.33
CA LYS A 101 12.93 10.16 13.62
C LYS A 101 11.79 9.17 13.85
N LEU A 102 12.07 7.88 13.96
CA LEU A 102 11.07 6.88 14.34
C LEU A 102 10.57 7.09 15.78
N ILE A 103 11.45 7.39 16.75
CA ILE A 103 11.05 7.72 18.13
C ILE A 103 10.06 8.89 18.12
N GLN A 104 10.41 9.97 17.40
CA GLN A 104 9.53 11.14 17.28
C GLN A 104 8.17 10.75 16.68
N ALA A 105 8.16 9.88 15.66
CA ALA A 105 6.95 9.40 15.01
C ALA A 105 6.05 8.56 15.91
N TYR A 106 6.63 7.63 16.68
CA TYR A 106 5.85 6.86 17.65
C TYR A 106 5.35 7.72 18.80
N ARG A 107 6.12 8.71 19.26
CA ARG A 107 5.64 9.67 20.25
C ARG A 107 4.45 10.47 19.71
N ALA A 108 4.54 10.99 18.49
CA ALA A 108 3.44 11.70 17.83
C ALA A 108 2.18 10.82 17.70
N LEU A 109 2.36 9.52 17.45
CA LEU A 109 1.27 8.55 17.41
C LEU A 109 0.59 8.37 18.78
N LEU A 110 1.37 8.35 19.87
CA LEU A 110 0.81 8.31 21.23
C LEU A 110 0.09 9.61 21.59
N ASP A 111 0.64 10.76 21.20
CA ASP A 111 -0.03 12.06 21.37
C ASP A 111 -1.37 12.11 20.61
N TYR A 112 -1.40 11.59 19.39
CA TYR A 112 -2.62 11.42 18.59
C TYR A 112 -3.61 10.47 19.24
N ARG A 113 -3.15 9.34 19.80
CA ARG A 113 -4.02 8.40 20.51
C ARG A 113 -4.65 9.05 21.73
N ALA A 114 -3.86 9.76 22.53
CA ALA A 114 -4.36 10.49 23.70
C ALA A 114 -5.41 11.55 23.29
N TRP A 115 -5.20 12.24 22.17
CA TRP A 115 -6.19 13.15 21.60
C TRP A 115 -7.50 12.43 21.23
N LEU A 116 -7.43 11.28 20.55
CA LEU A 116 -8.61 10.48 20.21
C LEU A 116 -9.38 10.04 21.46
N ASP A 117 -8.68 9.49 22.45
CA ASP A 117 -9.28 8.98 23.68
C ASP A 117 -10.01 10.11 24.43
N LYS A 118 -9.35 11.27 24.57
CA LYS A 118 -9.96 12.44 25.23
C LYS A 118 -11.17 12.98 24.47
N LYS A 119 -11.09 13.03 23.14
CA LYS A 119 -12.20 13.47 22.26
C LYS A 119 -13.41 12.53 22.37
N ALA A 120 -13.18 11.22 22.43
CA ALA A 120 -14.23 10.23 22.61
C ALA A 120 -14.92 10.39 23.98
N SER A 121 -14.15 10.55 25.07
CA SER A 121 -14.70 10.75 26.41
C SER A 121 -15.62 11.98 26.54
N VAL A 122 -15.36 13.05 25.78
CA VAL A 122 -16.23 14.25 25.76
C VAL A 122 -17.52 14.02 24.99
N THR A 123 -17.49 13.17 23.94
CA THR A 123 -18.66 12.90 23.11
C THR A 123 -19.65 11.97 23.81
N GLU A 124 -19.18 11.13 24.75
CA GLU A 124 -19.98 10.14 25.48
C GLU A 124 -20.51 10.65 26.83
N GLY A 125 -19.99 11.75 27.37
CA GLY A 125 -20.35 12.26 28.71
C GLY A 125 -21.19 13.54 28.69
N ASP A 126 -22.39 13.50 29.27
CA ASP A 126 -23.13 14.71 29.72
C ASP A 126 -22.27 15.41 30.78
N SER A 127 -21.60 16.52 30.44
CA SER A 127 -20.72 17.24 31.36
C SER A 127 -20.98 18.75 31.35
N ASP A 128 -20.91 19.35 32.54
CA ASP A 128 -21.29 20.75 32.81
C ASP A 128 -20.48 21.81 32.04
N PHE A 129 -21.10 22.95 31.77
CA PHE A 129 -20.57 24.07 30.96
C PHE A 129 -19.16 24.57 31.37
N ALA A 130 -18.79 24.51 32.65
CA ALA A 130 -17.47 24.90 33.13
C ALA A 130 -16.36 23.87 32.82
N SER A 131 -16.71 22.57 32.80
CA SER A 131 -15.81 21.46 32.45
C SER A 131 -15.48 21.42 30.96
N HIS A 132 -16.34 22.00 30.12
CA HIS A 132 -16.10 22.09 28.68
C HIS A 132 -14.92 23.01 28.32
N SER A 133 -14.67 24.10 29.06
CA SER A 133 -13.62 25.06 28.69
C SER A 133 -12.20 24.53 28.93
N SER A 134 -11.94 23.91 30.09
CA SER A 134 -10.65 23.31 30.42
C SER A 134 -10.39 22.07 29.57
N THR A 135 -11.41 21.22 29.39
CA THR A 135 -11.30 20.00 28.59
C THR A 135 -11.07 20.31 27.11
N ALA A 136 -11.74 21.34 26.56
CA ALA A 136 -11.48 21.80 25.20
C ALA A 136 -10.05 22.31 25.02
N GLN A 137 -9.51 23.00 26.03
CA GLN A 137 -8.12 23.49 26.01
C GLN A 137 -7.10 22.35 26.05
N GLU A 138 -7.36 21.29 26.84
CA GLU A 138 -6.54 20.06 26.86
C GLU A 138 -6.55 19.34 25.52
N ILE A 139 -7.74 19.12 24.94
CA ILE A 139 -7.91 18.49 23.61
C ILE A 139 -7.15 19.31 22.55
N PHE A 140 -7.27 20.63 22.59
CA PHE A 140 -6.55 21.51 21.68
C PHE A 140 -5.02 21.44 21.88
N GLY A 141 -4.57 21.30 23.13
CA GLY A 141 -3.16 21.09 23.46
C GLY A 141 -2.60 19.80 22.83
N LEU A 142 -3.29 18.68 23.03
CA LEU A 142 -2.93 17.37 22.44
C LEU A 142 -2.95 17.42 20.90
N TYR A 143 -4.00 18.03 20.32
CA TYR A 143 -4.10 18.26 18.88
C TYR A 143 -2.88 19.01 18.34
N LYS A 144 -2.51 20.12 18.99
CA LYS A 144 -1.38 20.97 18.57
C LYS A 144 -0.05 20.23 18.68
N GLN A 145 0.14 19.46 19.75
CA GLN A 145 1.35 18.68 19.99
C GLN A 145 1.52 17.58 18.93
N ALA A 146 0.47 16.80 18.66
CA ALA A 146 0.50 15.75 17.65
C ALA A 146 0.72 16.33 16.24
N THR A 147 -0.02 17.40 15.90
CA THR A 147 0.09 18.10 14.62
C THR A 147 1.51 18.62 14.36
N THR A 148 2.11 19.30 15.34
CA THR A 148 3.46 19.85 15.23
C THR A 148 4.47 18.72 15.03
N SER A 149 4.34 17.65 15.81
CA SER A 149 5.23 16.49 15.72
C SER A 149 5.15 15.82 14.34
N PHE A 150 3.96 15.50 13.84
CA PHE A 150 3.79 14.91 12.51
C PHE A 150 4.31 15.82 11.39
N GLN A 151 4.05 17.13 11.47
CA GLN A 151 4.57 18.08 10.49
C GLN A 151 6.11 18.05 10.41
N GLU A 152 6.80 17.91 11.55
CA GLU A 152 8.26 17.81 11.59
C GLU A 152 8.78 16.49 11.02
N ILE A 153 8.11 15.37 11.32
CA ILE A 153 8.51 14.04 10.86
C ILE A 153 8.37 13.93 9.35
N LEU A 154 7.25 14.40 8.79
CA LEU A 154 6.95 14.26 7.36
C LEU A 154 7.80 15.17 6.46
N ARG A 155 8.54 16.13 7.03
CA ARG A 155 9.62 16.85 6.32
C ARG A 155 10.85 15.97 6.07
N PHE A 156 11.04 14.90 6.85
CA PHE A 156 12.15 13.99 6.68
C PHE A 156 11.81 12.97 5.57
N PRO A 157 12.65 12.86 4.51
CA PRO A 157 12.33 11.96 3.41
C PRO A 157 12.20 10.50 3.84
N GLY A 158 11.13 9.83 3.43
CA GLY A 158 10.87 8.44 3.81
C GLY A 158 9.46 7.97 3.52
N VAL A 159 9.21 6.71 3.85
CA VAL A 159 7.87 6.10 3.81
C VAL A 159 7.32 6.10 5.22
N TRP A 160 6.30 6.92 5.44
CA TRP A 160 5.70 7.24 6.75
C TRP A 160 4.20 6.88 6.80
N ASP A 161 3.78 5.89 6.01
CA ASP A 161 2.36 5.56 5.76
C ASP A 161 1.47 5.50 7.01
N PRO A 162 1.86 4.82 8.11
CA PRO A 162 1.02 4.78 9.32
C PRO A 162 0.78 6.18 9.93
N PHE A 163 1.77 7.06 9.85
CA PHE A 163 1.74 8.38 10.48
C PHE A 163 1.05 9.43 9.59
N VAL A 164 1.14 9.29 8.27
CA VAL A 164 0.46 10.19 7.32
C VAL A 164 -1.06 10.13 7.52
N GLN A 165 -1.63 8.93 7.69
CA GLN A 165 -3.07 8.78 7.92
C GLN A 165 -3.52 9.43 9.23
N CYS A 166 -2.76 9.28 10.32
CA CYS A 166 -3.05 9.97 11.59
C CYS A 166 -3.03 11.49 11.43
N TYR A 167 -2.06 12.02 10.67
CA TYR A 167 -1.98 13.46 10.45
C TYR A 167 -3.11 13.98 9.55
N VAL A 168 -3.50 13.21 8.53
CA VAL A 168 -4.68 13.51 7.70
C VAL A 168 -5.93 13.58 8.57
N ASP A 169 -6.16 12.61 9.46
CA ASP A 169 -7.34 12.61 10.36
C ASP A 169 -7.37 13.85 11.27
N LEU A 170 -6.22 14.23 11.84
CA LEU A 170 -6.12 15.47 12.63
C LEU A 170 -6.55 16.69 11.80
N LEU A 171 -6.00 16.87 10.60
CA LEU A 171 -6.30 18.02 9.74
C LEU A 171 -7.74 17.99 9.18
N GLU A 172 -8.29 16.82 8.89
CA GLU A 172 -9.70 16.67 8.48
C GLU A 172 -10.62 17.06 9.65
N SER A 173 -10.26 16.69 10.89
CA SER A 173 -11.03 17.03 12.08
C SER A 173 -11.07 18.54 12.41
N SER A 174 -10.08 19.31 11.96
CA SER A 174 -10.04 20.77 12.08
C SER A 174 -10.69 21.49 10.89
N GLY A 175 -11.15 20.76 9.87
CA GLY A 175 -11.76 21.32 8.66
C GLY A 175 -10.75 21.88 7.66
N GLU A 176 -9.46 21.61 7.84
CA GLU A 176 -8.37 22.19 7.05
C GLU A 176 -8.09 21.43 5.74
N LYS A 177 -9.14 21.25 4.92
CA LYS A 177 -9.10 20.47 3.67
C LYS A 177 -7.94 20.83 2.73
N HIS A 178 -7.60 22.11 2.60
CA HIS A 178 -6.48 22.55 1.77
C HIS A 178 -5.14 21.99 2.25
N LYS A 179 -4.90 21.97 3.56
CA LYS A 179 -3.65 21.44 4.15
C LYS A 179 -3.53 19.94 3.94
N VAL A 180 -4.66 19.21 3.99
CA VAL A 180 -4.68 17.77 3.69
C VAL A 180 -4.27 17.52 2.23
N GLU A 181 -4.83 18.29 1.28
CA GLU A 181 -4.46 18.15 -0.14
C GLU A 181 -2.99 18.46 -0.37
N GLU A 182 -2.48 19.54 0.22
CA GLU A 182 -1.06 19.94 0.13
C GLU A 182 -0.14 18.87 0.70
N LEU A 183 -0.45 18.36 1.90
CA LEU A 183 0.28 17.28 2.55
C LEU A 183 0.36 16.03 1.67
N LEU A 184 -0.78 15.57 1.15
CA LEU A 184 -0.86 14.34 0.35
C LEU A 184 -0.16 14.49 -1.00
N LYS A 185 -0.22 15.68 -1.62
CA LYS A 185 0.55 16.00 -2.83
C LYS A 185 2.05 15.98 -2.57
N GLU A 186 2.49 16.62 -1.49
CA GLU A 186 3.90 16.63 -1.12
C GLU A 186 4.40 15.20 -0.84
N TYR A 187 3.62 14.42 -0.10
CA TYR A 187 3.97 13.03 0.19
C TYR A 187 4.03 12.14 -1.07
N ALA A 188 3.12 12.34 -2.03
CA ALA A 188 3.05 11.56 -3.26
C ALA A 188 4.03 12.00 -4.36
N TYR A 189 4.38 13.29 -4.44
CA TYR A 189 5.11 13.86 -5.59
C TYR A 189 6.51 14.38 -5.26
N ASN A 190 6.88 14.51 -3.99
CA ASN A 190 8.22 14.93 -3.64
C ASN A 190 9.25 13.84 -4.01
N ASN A 191 10.12 14.16 -4.97
CA ASN A 191 11.15 13.26 -5.48
C ASN A 191 12.26 12.90 -4.47
N LYS A 192 12.31 13.56 -3.31
CA LYS A 192 13.19 13.17 -2.20
C LYS A 192 12.67 11.91 -1.49
N ASN A 193 11.36 11.65 -1.54
CA ASN A 193 10.78 10.45 -0.97
C ASN A 193 11.04 9.25 -1.88
N PRO A 194 11.26 8.04 -1.32
CA PRO A 194 11.24 6.81 -2.10
C PRO A 194 9.90 6.64 -2.82
N ALA A 195 9.90 5.96 -3.97
CA ALA A 195 8.66 5.63 -4.68
C ALA A 195 7.72 4.84 -3.76
N ASN A 196 6.53 5.42 -3.50
CA ASN A 196 5.56 4.87 -2.57
C ASN A 196 4.17 4.80 -3.21
N PRO A 197 3.70 3.61 -3.62
CA PRO A 197 2.35 3.43 -4.16
C PRO A 197 1.25 3.92 -3.22
N ASN A 198 1.39 3.72 -1.91
CA ASN A 198 0.37 4.10 -0.93
C ASN A 198 0.14 5.61 -0.88
N ALA A 199 1.19 6.42 -1.07
CA ALA A 199 1.05 7.88 -1.13
C ALA A 199 0.08 8.33 -2.23
N HIS A 200 0.14 7.69 -3.41
CA HIS A 200 -0.80 7.95 -4.51
C HIS A 200 -2.20 7.43 -4.21
N VAL A 201 -2.33 6.30 -3.51
CA VAL A 201 -3.64 5.79 -3.04
C VAL A 201 -4.30 6.80 -2.09
N TYR A 202 -3.55 7.33 -1.13
CA TYR A 202 -4.07 8.30 -0.16
C TYR A 202 -4.54 9.59 -0.85
N LEU A 203 -3.71 10.13 -1.75
CA LEU A 203 -4.07 11.32 -2.53
C LEU A 203 -5.31 11.05 -3.41
N TYR A 204 -5.37 9.89 -4.07
CA TYR A 204 -6.50 9.52 -4.91
C TYR A 204 -7.81 9.46 -4.13
N GLU A 205 -7.84 8.72 -3.01
CA GLU A 205 -9.04 8.58 -2.18
C GLU A 205 -9.49 9.93 -1.63
N PHE A 206 -8.55 10.76 -1.17
CA PHE A 206 -8.86 12.12 -0.73
C PHE A 206 -9.49 12.96 -1.85
N LEU A 207 -8.89 12.97 -3.05
CA LEU A 207 -9.42 13.74 -4.19
C LEU A 207 -10.79 13.23 -4.63
N LYS A 208 -10.99 11.91 -4.63
CA LYS A 208 -12.27 11.28 -4.99
C LYS A 208 -13.38 11.65 -4.02
N ARG A 209 -13.15 11.55 -2.71
CA ARG A 209 -14.13 11.97 -1.67
C ARG A 209 -14.48 13.45 -1.73
N ASN A 210 -13.58 14.24 -2.29
CA ASN A 210 -13.70 15.70 -2.38
C ASN A 210 -14.10 16.18 -3.79
N GLU A 211 -14.66 15.28 -4.61
CA GLU A 211 -15.24 15.56 -5.93
C GLU A 211 -14.27 16.26 -6.89
N ALA A 212 -12.98 15.87 -6.84
CA ALA A 212 -12.02 16.34 -7.81
C ALA A 212 -12.39 15.91 -9.24
N THR A 213 -12.02 16.73 -10.21
CA THR A 213 -12.19 16.47 -11.64
C THR A 213 -11.57 15.13 -12.06
N SER A 214 -12.17 14.43 -13.03
CA SER A 214 -11.66 13.17 -13.58
C SER A 214 -10.22 13.27 -14.08
N GLU A 215 -9.79 14.42 -14.60
CA GLU A 215 -8.41 14.64 -15.04
C GLU A 215 -7.40 14.51 -13.89
N LYS A 216 -7.67 15.13 -12.73
CA LYS A 216 -6.84 14.99 -11.53
C LYS A 216 -6.76 13.53 -11.08
N LEU A 217 -7.90 12.84 -11.06
CA LEU A 217 -7.97 11.43 -10.67
C LEU A 217 -7.17 10.53 -11.61
N ILE A 218 -7.31 10.74 -12.93
CA ILE A 218 -6.56 10.02 -13.97
C ILE A 218 -5.06 10.24 -13.80
N ASN A 219 -4.60 11.47 -13.54
CA ASN A 219 -3.18 11.77 -13.39
C ASN A 219 -2.55 11.05 -12.19
N VAL A 220 -3.25 10.98 -11.05
CA VAL A 220 -2.79 10.22 -9.88
C VAL A 220 -2.73 8.73 -10.18
N LEU A 221 -3.80 8.16 -10.75
CA LEU A 221 -3.89 6.74 -11.05
C LEU A 221 -2.91 6.30 -12.14
N LYS A 222 -2.55 7.19 -13.06
CA LYS A 222 -1.52 6.92 -14.09
C LYS A 222 -0.15 6.66 -13.46
N ILE A 223 0.22 7.41 -12.42
CA ILE A 223 1.47 7.19 -11.69
C ILE A 223 1.37 5.91 -10.86
N LEU A 224 0.24 5.69 -10.19
CA LEU A 224 0.02 4.44 -9.46
C LEU A 224 0.11 3.22 -10.38
N HIS A 225 -0.44 3.29 -11.59
CA HIS A 225 -0.35 2.24 -12.60
C HIS A 225 1.11 1.92 -12.96
N SER A 226 1.95 2.94 -13.16
CA SER A 226 3.38 2.70 -13.46
C SER A 226 4.15 2.08 -12.31
N LEU A 227 3.70 2.28 -11.06
CA LEU A 227 4.33 1.71 -9.87
C LEU A 227 3.81 0.30 -9.57
N VAL A 228 2.49 0.09 -9.66
CA VAL A 228 1.79 -1.16 -9.30
C VAL A 228 0.63 -1.41 -10.27
N PRO A 229 0.90 -1.97 -11.47
CA PRO A 229 -0.15 -2.26 -12.46
C PRO A 229 -1.18 -3.31 -11.98
N SER A 230 -0.85 -4.08 -10.94
CA SER A 230 -1.74 -5.06 -10.32
C SER A 230 -2.66 -4.48 -9.25
N HIS A 231 -2.62 -3.16 -8.99
CA HIS A 231 -3.37 -2.57 -7.89
C HIS A 231 -4.89 -2.62 -8.15
N ARG A 232 -5.71 -2.82 -7.11
CA ARG A 232 -7.18 -2.91 -7.23
C ARG A 232 -7.83 -1.70 -7.90
N LEU A 233 -7.24 -0.51 -7.74
CA LEU A 233 -7.73 0.72 -8.36
C LEU A 233 -7.58 0.74 -9.89
N MET A 234 -6.86 -0.22 -10.49
CA MET A 234 -6.73 -0.28 -11.95
C MET A 234 -8.05 -0.61 -12.66
N LEU A 235 -8.99 -1.29 -11.98
CA LEU A 235 -10.36 -1.46 -12.49
C LEU A 235 -11.08 -0.11 -12.61
N GLU A 236 -10.99 0.71 -11.57
CA GLU A 236 -11.57 2.05 -11.56
C GLU A 236 -10.84 2.98 -12.52
N PHE A 237 -9.51 2.87 -12.60
CA PHE A 237 -8.71 3.63 -13.56
C PHE A 237 -9.12 3.34 -15.01
N SER A 238 -9.25 2.06 -15.38
CA SER A 238 -9.72 1.68 -16.71
C SER A 238 -11.14 2.17 -16.99
N GLN A 239 -12.00 2.31 -15.97
CA GLN A 239 -13.33 2.90 -16.13
C GLN A 239 -13.26 4.40 -16.37
N LEU A 240 -12.53 5.16 -15.53
CA LEU A 240 -12.35 6.62 -15.70
C LEU A 240 -11.75 6.98 -17.07
N LEU A 241 -10.77 6.20 -17.52
CA LEU A 241 -10.16 6.38 -18.84
C LEU A 241 -11.16 6.11 -19.98
N ALA A 242 -12.09 5.17 -19.79
CA ALA A 242 -13.10 4.80 -20.79
C ALA A 242 -14.29 5.78 -20.85
N GLU A 243 -14.49 6.58 -19.81
CA GLU A 243 -15.50 7.62 -19.73
C GLU A 243 -14.98 8.98 -20.19
N SER A 244 -13.67 9.11 -20.40
CA SER A 244 -13.06 10.33 -20.91
C SER A 244 -13.26 10.48 -22.41
N ASP A 245 -13.47 11.71 -22.89
CA ASP A 245 -13.56 11.99 -24.33
C ASP A 245 -12.21 11.88 -25.09
N CYS A 246 -11.12 11.52 -24.40
CA CYS A 246 -9.79 11.46 -24.97
C CYS A 246 -9.48 10.06 -25.55
N GLU A 247 -9.21 9.99 -26.85
CA GLU A 247 -8.85 8.74 -27.54
C GLU A 247 -7.59 8.06 -26.95
N LYS A 248 -6.60 8.86 -26.51
CA LYS A 248 -5.40 8.31 -25.83
C LYS A 248 -5.75 7.62 -24.51
N HIS A 249 -6.78 8.11 -23.80
CA HIS A 249 -7.26 7.45 -22.60
C HIS A 249 -7.92 6.11 -22.93
N HIS A 250 -8.70 6.02 -24.02
CA HIS A 250 -9.27 4.75 -24.46
C HIS A 250 -8.20 3.69 -24.79
N LYS A 251 -7.12 4.09 -25.49
CA LYS A 251 -5.99 3.19 -25.73
C LYS A 251 -5.36 2.74 -24.41
N LEU A 252 -5.08 3.67 -23.49
CA LEU A 252 -4.53 3.34 -22.18
C LEU A 252 -5.46 2.44 -21.36
N ALA A 253 -6.79 2.58 -21.48
CA ALA A 253 -7.75 1.74 -20.77
C ALA A 253 -7.67 0.26 -21.20
N VAL A 254 -7.33 0.01 -22.48
CA VAL A 254 -7.06 -1.33 -23.00
C VAL A 254 -5.77 -1.86 -22.37
N GLN A 255 -4.69 -1.08 -22.40
CA GLN A 255 -3.41 -1.44 -21.79
C GLN A 255 -3.57 -1.79 -20.31
N VAL A 256 -4.20 -0.94 -19.51
CA VAL A 256 -4.43 -1.15 -18.07
C VAL A 256 -5.18 -2.48 -17.81
N ALA A 257 -6.14 -2.84 -18.67
CA ALA A 257 -6.89 -4.09 -18.52
C ALA A 257 -6.04 -5.33 -18.85
N PHE A 258 -5.11 -5.23 -19.80
CA PHE A 258 -4.11 -6.27 -20.06
C PHE A 258 -3.12 -6.38 -18.89
N ASP A 259 -2.50 -5.26 -18.50
CA ASP A 259 -1.49 -5.19 -17.45
C ASP A 259 -2.01 -5.76 -16.12
N LEU A 260 -3.28 -5.51 -15.79
CA LEU A 260 -3.92 -6.07 -14.58
C LEU A 260 -3.94 -7.61 -14.58
N LEU A 261 -4.24 -8.22 -15.73
CA LEU A 261 -4.40 -9.67 -15.88
C LEU A 261 -3.09 -10.43 -16.05
N ASP A 262 -1.97 -9.73 -16.26
CA ASP A 262 -0.64 -10.35 -16.25
C ASP A 262 -0.27 -10.92 -14.88
N PHE A 263 -0.92 -10.47 -13.81
CA PHE A 263 -0.65 -10.88 -12.44
C PHE A 263 -1.58 -12.00 -11.98
N SER A 264 -1.01 -12.97 -11.27
CA SER A 264 -1.72 -14.20 -10.84
C SER A 264 -2.90 -13.94 -9.91
N SER A 265 -2.85 -12.88 -9.10
CA SER A 265 -3.94 -12.48 -8.21
C SER A 265 -5.25 -12.19 -8.96
N TRP A 266 -5.16 -11.77 -10.23
CA TRP A 266 -6.32 -11.41 -11.06
C TRP A 266 -6.76 -12.52 -12.02
N LYS A 267 -5.99 -13.61 -12.12
CA LYS A 267 -6.21 -14.69 -13.09
C LYS A 267 -7.63 -15.26 -13.05
N LYS A 268 -8.25 -15.33 -11.87
CA LYS A 268 -9.61 -15.86 -11.66
C LYS A 268 -10.64 -14.78 -11.31
N ASP A 269 -10.27 -13.50 -11.34
CA ASP A 269 -11.17 -12.40 -10.98
C ASP A 269 -12.12 -12.05 -12.14
N VAL A 270 -13.42 -12.22 -11.93
CA VAL A 270 -14.45 -12.01 -12.96
C VAL A 270 -14.52 -10.54 -13.41
N ASN A 271 -14.27 -9.58 -12.51
CA ASN A 271 -14.37 -8.16 -12.82
C ASN A 271 -13.22 -7.69 -13.70
N ALA A 272 -12.01 -8.21 -13.50
CA ALA A 272 -10.85 -7.97 -14.37
C ALA A 272 -11.11 -8.50 -15.78
N TRP A 273 -11.60 -9.73 -15.93
CA TRP A 273 -11.94 -10.28 -17.25
C TRP A 273 -13.10 -9.55 -17.92
N LYS A 274 -14.14 -9.15 -17.17
CA LYS A 274 -15.22 -8.30 -17.67
C LYS A 274 -14.73 -6.90 -18.07
N CYS A 275 -13.73 -6.38 -17.38
CA CYS A 275 -13.09 -5.12 -17.75
C CYS A 275 -12.40 -5.28 -19.12
N LEU A 276 -11.49 -6.25 -19.25
CA LEU A 276 -10.77 -6.51 -20.50
C LEU A 276 -11.71 -6.77 -21.67
N GLU A 277 -12.67 -7.68 -21.53
CA GLU A 277 -13.63 -7.99 -22.59
C GLU A 277 -14.31 -6.73 -23.12
N ARG A 278 -14.81 -5.88 -22.23
CA ARG A 278 -15.50 -4.64 -22.61
C ARG A 278 -14.58 -3.67 -23.35
N ARG A 279 -13.32 -3.55 -22.91
CA ARG A 279 -12.33 -2.69 -23.57
C ARG A 279 -11.97 -3.20 -24.96
N LEU A 280 -11.78 -4.51 -25.11
CA LEU A 280 -11.52 -5.15 -26.40
C LEU A 280 -12.71 -4.94 -27.36
N MET A 281 -13.93 -5.25 -26.92
CA MET A 281 -15.12 -5.08 -27.75
C MET A 281 -15.30 -3.64 -28.21
N ASN A 282 -15.18 -2.68 -27.29
CA ASN A 282 -15.33 -1.26 -27.63
C ASN A 282 -14.25 -0.78 -28.60
N ALA A 283 -12.99 -1.19 -28.42
CA ALA A 283 -11.91 -0.85 -29.34
C ALA A 283 -12.16 -1.42 -30.74
N LEU A 284 -12.61 -2.67 -30.84
CA LEU A 284 -12.86 -3.34 -32.12
C LEU A 284 -14.06 -2.77 -32.87
N ILE A 285 -15.17 -2.49 -32.18
CA ILE A 285 -16.36 -1.86 -32.77
C ILE A 285 -16.01 -0.46 -33.33
N ARG A 286 -15.11 0.26 -32.67
CA ARG A 286 -14.62 1.58 -33.11
C ARG A 286 -13.46 1.50 -34.11
N ASN A 287 -13.16 0.30 -34.65
CA ASN A 287 -12.11 0.06 -35.64
C ASN A 287 -10.68 0.37 -35.15
N HIS A 288 -10.41 0.23 -33.85
CA HIS A 288 -9.10 0.42 -33.24
C HIS A 288 -8.38 -0.90 -32.95
N LYS A 289 -8.41 -1.84 -33.90
CA LYS A 289 -7.75 -3.15 -33.77
C LYS A 289 -6.25 -3.04 -33.47
N ALA A 290 -5.58 -2.00 -33.97
CA ALA A 290 -4.16 -1.75 -33.70
C ALA A 290 -3.84 -1.64 -32.20
N TRP A 291 -4.70 -1.00 -31.41
CA TRP A 291 -4.47 -0.85 -29.96
C TRP A 291 -4.46 -2.20 -29.25
N VAL A 292 -5.37 -3.09 -29.64
CA VAL A 292 -5.44 -4.45 -29.10
C VAL A 292 -4.19 -5.24 -29.50
N MET A 293 -3.74 -5.09 -30.76
CA MET A 293 -2.59 -5.82 -31.27
C MET A 293 -1.27 -5.37 -30.66
N ASP A 294 -1.11 -4.07 -30.37
CA ASP A 294 0.04 -3.52 -29.65
C ASP A 294 0.21 -4.21 -28.30
N GLU A 295 -0.87 -4.31 -27.52
CA GLU A 295 -0.87 -4.93 -26.19
C GLU A 295 -0.80 -6.46 -26.24
N TRP A 296 -1.46 -7.06 -27.23
CA TRP A 296 -1.49 -8.51 -27.39
C TRP A 296 -0.14 -9.07 -27.85
N GLY A 297 0.62 -8.31 -28.63
CA GLY A 297 1.87 -8.75 -29.28
C GLY A 297 2.89 -9.38 -28.31
N SER A 298 3.15 -8.72 -27.18
CA SER A 298 4.10 -9.18 -26.15
C SER A 298 3.60 -10.40 -25.35
N ARG A 299 2.29 -10.66 -25.39
CA ARG A 299 1.62 -11.69 -24.57
C ARG A 299 1.35 -12.99 -25.31
N LYS A 300 1.36 -12.96 -26.65
CA LYS A 300 1.11 -14.13 -27.52
C LYS A 300 1.89 -15.39 -27.14
N ALA A 301 3.14 -15.24 -26.69
CA ALA A 301 4.01 -16.37 -26.38
C ALA A 301 3.65 -17.10 -25.07
N TRP A 302 2.95 -16.45 -24.13
CA TRP A 302 2.79 -16.98 -22.77
C TRP A 302 1.35 -16.91 -22.22
N TRP A 303 0.54 -15.90 -22.60
CA TRP A 303 -0.87 -15.82 -22.21
C TRP A 303 -1.69 -17.07 -22.57
N PRO A 304 -1.53 -17.71 -23.75
CA PRO A 304 -2.29 -18.91 -24.08
C PRO A 304 -2.10 -20.04 -23.06
N ALA A 305 -0.86 -20.36 -22.72
CA ALA A 305 -0.56 -21.38 -21.71
C ALA A 305 -1.00 -20.94 -20.31
N TYR A 306 -0.82 -19.66 -20.00
CA TYR A 306 -1.07 -19.12 -18.67
C TYR A 306 -2.58 -19.00 -18.33
N HIS A 307 -3.40 -18.55 -19.27
CA HIS A 307 -4.83 -18.28 -19.07
C HIS A 307 -5.76 -19.26 -19.79
N PHE A 308 -5.37 -19.77 -20.96
CA PHE A 308 -6.29 -20.39 -21.92
C PHE A 308 -5.93 -21.85 -22.23
N SER A 309 -5.76 -22.69 -21.20
CA SER A 309 -5.55 -24.13 -21.39
C SER A 309 -6.88 -24.88 -21.45
N LYS A 310 -6.90 -26.05 -22.10
CA LYS A 310 -8.09 -26.92 -22.12
C LYS A 310 -8.56 -27.33 -20.71
N CYS A 311 -7.62 -27.46 -19.77
CA CYS A 311 -7.93 -27.75 -18.37
C CYS A 311 -8.67 -26.57 -17.71
N HIS A 312 -8.17 -25.34 -17.88
CA HIS A 312 -8.84 -24.14 -17.37
C HIS A 312 -10.26 -24.02 -17.94
N ALA A 313 -10.46 -24.26 -19.24
CA ALA A 313 -11.80 -24.19 -19.85
C ALA A 313 -12.81 -25.14 -19.17
N ARG A 314 -12.37 -26.35 -18.80
CA ARG A 314 -13.21 -27.33 -18.11
C ARG A 314 -13.53 -26.87 -16.69
N GLU A 315 -12.51 -26.58 -15.89
CA GLU A 315 -12.65 -26.15 -14.49
C GLU A 315 -13.56 -24.91 -14.39
N GLU A 316 -13.34 -23.92 -15.26
CA GLU A 316 -14.07 -22.66 -15.26
C GLU A 316 -15.52 -22.85 -15.71
N CYS A 317 -15.80 -23.68 -16.73
CA CYS A 317 -17.18 -23.99 -17.11
C CYS A 317 -17.95 -24.75 -16.02
N GLU A 318 -17.27 -25.61 -15.25
CA GLU A 318 -17.89 -26.43 -14.20
C GLU A 318 -18.13 -25.64 -12.90
N HIS A 319 -17.22 -24.75 -12.53
CA HIS A 319 -17.22 -24.11 -11.20
C HIS A 319 -17.35 -22.59 -11.21
N ASN A 320 -17.13 -21.92 -12.35
CA ASN A 320 -17.19 -20.46 -12.45
C ASN A 320 -17.63 -20.00 -13.85
N GLU A 321 -18.90 -20.29 -14.16
CA GLU A 321 -19.50 -19.93 -15.45
C GLU A 321 -19.31 -18.45 -15.83
N PRO A 322 -19.48 -17.46 -14.93
CA PRO A 322 -19.22 -16.07 -15.27
C PRO A 322 -17.79 -15.83 -15.76
N LEU A 323 -16.77 -16.44 -15.13
CA LEU A 323 -15.39 -16.33 -15.57
C LEU A 323 -15.19 -16.98 -16.95
N ALA A 324 -15.75 -18.18 -17.14
CA ALA A 324 -15.66 -18.92 -18.41
C ALA A 324 -16.25 -18.13 -19.58
N LEU A 325 -17.40 -17.47 -19.40
CA LEU A 325 -18.02 -16.63 -20.43
C LEU A 325 -17.10 -15.48 -20.86
N ARG A 326 -16.51 -14.76 -19.89
CA ARG A 326 -15.64 -13.61 -20.16
C ARG A 326 -14.34 -14.04 -20.85
N LYS A 327 -13.70 -15.08 -20.33
CA LYS A 327 -12.49 -15.66 -20.93
C LYS A 327 -12.76 -16.27 -22.30
N GLY A 328 -13.93 -16.89 -22.50
CA GLY A 328 -14.37 -17.41 -23.79
C GLY A 328 -14.41 -16.31 -24.85
N MET A 329 -15.05 -15.17 -24.55
CA MET A 329 -15.08 -14.03 -25.47
C MET A 329 -13.67 -13.51 -25.76
N VAL A 330 -12.86 -13.27 -24.72
CA VAL A 330 -11.49 -12.76 -24.89
C VAL A 330 -10.62 -13.73 -25.70
N ALA A 331 -10.69 -15.03 -25.42
CA ALA A 331 -9.96 -16.05 -26.18
C ALA A 331 -10.39 -16.07 -27.65
N GLY A 332 -11.69 -15.99 -27.93
CA GLY A 332 -12.19 -15.93 -29.30
C GLY A 332 -11.68 -14.69 -30.06
N ILE A 333 -11.66 -13.53 -29.39
CA ILE A 333 -11.13 -12.29 -29.96
C ILE A 333 -9.63 -12.41 -30.23
N LEU A 334 -8.81 -12.82 -29.25
CA LEU A 334 -7.35 -12.76 -29.33
C LEU A 334 -6.70 -13.96 -30.06
N LEU A 335 -7.27 -15.15 -29.90
CA LEU A 335 -6.72 -16.43 -30.37
C LEU A 335 -7.53 -17.06 -31.50
N GLY A 336 -8.74 -16.56 -31.77
CA GLY A 336 -9.59 -17.08 -32.82
C GLY A 336 -10.35 -18.35 -32.43
N ARG A 337 -11.19 -18.82 -33.36
CA ARG A 337 -12.14 -19.92 -33.12
C ARG A 337 -11.49 -21.30 -33.02
N ALA A 338 -10.38 -21.49 -33.72
CA ALA A 338 -9.67 -22.77 -33.77
C ALA A 338 -8.92 -23.07 -32.47
N HIS A 339 -8.74 -22.08 -31.59
CA HIS A 339 -8.02 -22.28 -30.35
C HIS A 339 -8.73 -23.26 -29.42
N HIS A 340 -7.96 -24.18 -28.84
CA HIS A 340 -8.47 -25.32 -28.05
C HIS A 340 -9.27 -24.89 -26.81
N TYR A 341 -8.97 -23.74 -26.20
CA TYR A 341 -9.77 -23.18 -25.12
C TYR A 341 -11.16 -22.75 -25.60
N PHE A 342 -11.23 -21.97 -26.68
CA PHE A 342 -12.48 -21.43 -27.20
C PHE A 342 -13.41 -22.54 -27.70
N SER A 343 -12.85 -23.55 -28.38
CA SER A 343 -13.61 -24.71 -28.85
C SER A 343 -14.12 -25.56 -27.68
N ALA A 344 -13.30 -25.83 -26.67
CA ALA A 344 -13.74 -26.54 -25.46
C ALA A 344 -14.84 -25.77 -24.73
N PHE A 345 -14.66 -24.47 -24.51
CA PHE A 345 -15.68 -23.59 -23.93
C PHE A 345 -16.99 -23.62 -24.71
N CYS A 346 -16.95 -23.52 -26.04
CA CYS A 346 -18.16 -23.56 -26.87
C CYS A 346 -18.93 -24.87 -26.75
N ILE A 347 -18.23 -26.01 -26.64
CA ILE A 347 -18.84 -27.35 -26.51
C ILE A 347 -19.46 -27.53 -25.12
N LEU A 348 -18.73 -27.13 -24.08
CA LEU A 348 -19.18 -27.27 -22.69
C LEU A 348 -20.32 -26.29 -22.39
N GLY A 349 -20.15 -25.02 -22.76
CA GLY A 349 -21.12 -23.97 -22.50
C GLY A 349 -22.39 -24.07 -23.35
N SER A 350 -22.38 -24.69 -24.54
CA SER A 350 -23.60 -24.86 -25.35
C SER A 350 -24.65 -25.75 -24.69
N LYS A 351 -24.25 -26.50 -23.66
CA LYS A 351 -25.17 -27.28 -22.82
C LYS A 351 -25.92 -26.42 -21.79
N ILE A 352 -25.47 -25.17 -21.56
CA ILE A 352 -25.94 -24.30 -20.47
C ILE A 352 -26.50 -22.96 -21.01
N GLN A 353 -25.84 -22.30 -21.97
CA GLN A 353 -26.23 -20.96 -22.48
C GLN A 353 -26.11 -20.78 -24.00
N THR A 354 -26.94 -21.49 -24.77
CA THR A 354 -26.87 -21.55 -26.25
C THR A 354 -26.93 -20.18 -26.96
N LYS A 355 -27.81 -19.27 -26.51
CA LYS A 355 -27.99 -17.95 -27.16
C LYS A 355 -26.78 -17.02 -26.97
N SER A 356 -26.21 -17.00 -25.76
CA SER A 356 -25.03 -16.19 -25.44
C SER A 356 -23.81 -16.60 -26.27
N ILE A 357 -23.60 -17.92 -26.37
CA ILE A 357 -22.49 -18.50 -27.15
C ILE A 357 -22.67 -18.26 -28.64
N GLN A 358 -23.91 -18.31 -29.15
CA GLN A 358 -24.16 -18.00 -30.55
C GLN A 358 -23.82 -16.55 -30.88
N ASN A 359 -24.22 -15.60 -30.03
CA ASN A 359 -23.87 -14.18 -30.19
C ASN A 359 -22.36 -13.96 -30.12
N MET A 360 -21.68 -14.63 -29.18
CA MET A 360 -20.22 -14.59 -29.06
C MET A 360 -19.53 -15.09 -30.33
N LYS A 361 -19.96 -16.24 -30.86
CA LYS A 361 -19.46 -16.77 -32.13
C LYS A 361 -19.61 -15.73 -33.23
N THR A 362 -20.79 -15.14 -33.40
CA THR A 362 -21.03 -14.11 -34.41
C THR A 362 -20.09 -12.92 -34.26
N PHE A 363 -19.91 -12.42 -33.04
CA PHE A 363 -18.99 -11.31 -32.77
C PHE A 363 -17.53 -11.65 -33.13
N VAL A 364 -17.07 -12.82 -32.68
CA VAL A 364 -15.71 -13.31 -32.97
C VAL A 364 -15.47 -13.46 -34.47
N ASN A 365 -16.48 -13.87 -35.24
CA ASN A 365 -16.37 -13.96 -36.70
C ASN A 365 -16.07 -12.61 -37.35
N THR A 366 -16.67 -11.55 -36.84
CA THR A 366 -16.54 -10.22 -37.41
C THR A 366 -15.26 -9.52 -36.94
N TYR A 367 -14.86 -9.74 -35.69
CA TYR A 367 -13.85 -8.90 -35.01
C TYR A 367 -12.61 -9.63 -34.50
N SER A 368 -12.34 -10.88 -34.93
CA SER A 368 -11.16 -11.61 -34.46
C SER A 368 -9.84 -10.90 -34.81
N CYS A 369 -8.90 -10.97 -33.86
CA CYS A 369 -7.52 -10.52 -34.00
C CYS A 369 -6.58 -11.62 -34.51
N ALA A 370 -7.02 -12.89 -34.48
CA ALA A 370 -6.30 -13.97 -35.15
C ALA A 370 -6.36 -13.75 -36.68
N ASN A 371 -5.28 -14.12 -37.37
CA ASN A 371 -5.32 -14.14 -38.82
C ASN A 371 -6.35 -15.21 -39.26
N PRO A 372 -7.18 -14.93 -40.28
CA PRO A 372 -7.85 -16.01 -40.98
C PRO A 372 -6.75 -16.85 -41.63
N ASP A 373 -6.59 -18.09 -41.18
CA ASP A 373 -5.78 -19.09 -41.91
C ASP A 373 -6.35 -19.29 -43.32
#